data_AF-A0A5S5DNV5-F1
#
_entry.id   AF-A0A5S5DNV5-F1
#
_cell.length_a   1.000
_cell.length_b   1.000
_cell.length_c   1.000
_cell.angle_alpha   90.00
_cell.angle_beta   90.00
_cell.angle_gamma   90.00
#
_symmetry.space_group_name_H-M   'P 1'
#
loop_
_entity.id
_entity.type
_entity.pdbx_description
1 polymer ?
#
loop_
_entity_poly.entity_id
_entity_poly.type
_entity_poly.pdbx_seq_one_letter_code
_entity_poly.pdbx_strand_id
1 'polypeptide(L)'
;MDNYPISAHLLGLLFQLDGKQLQDQYKNHLSDFHDWDQKPHAEYWTVFPNNISPQLGIDETSFSNGELYTIVSSKACKGKKGTIVAAIKGTRAEDIIAVLERIPLRLRNKVKEVTMDMAPNMAKAIRRCFRNARRVIDRFHVQKLAYDAVQELRIRYRWQVLDEESKKIARARKNGVPYDPEVLPNGDTLKQLLARSRYLLFKHPTRWTESQKHRAELLFLRFPLLKKAHDLGITLGDIFNKCKDKKVAFTKLTLWHNC
;
A
#
# COMPACT_ATOMS: atom_id res chain seq x y z
N MET A 1 14.87 -25.31 -15.21
CA MET A 1 14.77 -23.84 -15.16
C MET A 1 14.43 -23.43 -13.73
N ASP A 2 15.19 -22.50 -13.16
CA ASP A 2 14.99 -22.04 -11.79
C ASP A 2 13.58 -21.50 -11.55
N ASN A 3 12.99 -21.92 -10.42
CA ASN A 3 11.67 -21.46 -9.97
C ASN A 3 11.75 -20.15 -9.16
N TYR A 4 12.92 -19.53 -9.11
CA TYR A 4 13.20 -18.35 -8.30
C TYR A 4 13.55 -17.16 -9.21
N PRO A 5 12.96 -15.98 -8.99
CA PRO A 5 13.32 -14.78 -9.73
C PRO A 5 14.69 -14.29 -9.26
N ILE A 6 15.72 -14.49 -10.08
CA ILE A 6 17.09 -14.00 -9.83
C ILE A 6 17.40 -12.95 -10.90
N SER A 7 17.91 -11.78 -10.50
CA SER A 7 18.30 -10.76 -11.45
C SER A 7 19.61 -11.13 -12.16
N ALA A 8 19.78 -10.71 -13.41
CA ALA A 8 21.02 -10.90 -14.15
C ALA A 8 22.23 -10.26 -13.43
N HIS A 9 22.02 -9.16 -12.69
CA HIS A 9 23.05 -8.54 -11.87
C HIS A 9 23.50 -9.44 -10.70
N LEU A 10 22.55 -10.09 -10.01
CA LEU A 10 22.87 -11.01 -8.93
C LEU A 10 23.57 -12.27 -9.45
N LEU A 11 23.12 -12.81 -10.58
CA LEU A 11 23.83 -13.91 -11.26
C LEU A 11 25.25 -13.50 -11.65
N GLY A 12 25.41 -12.31 -12.24
CA GLY A 12 26.72 -11.75 -12.56
C GLY A 12 27.64 -11.73 -11.34
N LEU A 13 27.16 -11.20 -10.21
CA LEU A 13 27.92 -11.17 -8.96
C LEU A 13 28.30 -12.56 -8.45
N LEU A 14 27.34 -13.50 -8.41
CA LEU A 14 27.56 -14.85 -7.85
C LEU A 14 28.53 -15.69 -8.68
N PHE A 15 28.53 -15.51 -10.00
CA PHE A 15 29.34 -16.30 -10.94
C PHE A 15 30.53 -15.52 -11.51
N GLN A 16 30.83 -14.33 -10.96
CA GLN A 16 31.92 -13.47 -11.42
C GLN A 16 31.83 -13.11 -12.91
N LEU A 17 30.60 -12.88 -13.40
CA LEU A 17 30.29 -12.43 -14.75
C LEU A 17 29.83 -10.96 -14.74
N ASP A 18 29.94 -10.28 -15.88
CA ASP A 18 29.32 -8.96 -16.04
C ASP A 18 27.79 -9.12 -16.12
N GLY A 19 27.10 -8.73 -15.04
CA GLY A 19 25.64 -8.80 -14.96
C GLY A 19 24.90 -7.90 -15.96
N LYS A 20 25.52 -6.80 -16.40
CA LYS A 20 24.96 -5.92 -17.43
C LYS A 20 25.05 -6.58 -18.80
N GLN A 21 26.20 -7.18 -19.12
CA GLN A 21 26.36 -7.97 -20.34
C GLN A 21 25.39 -9.17 -20.34
N LEU A 22 25.25 -9.87 -19.21
CA LEU A 22 24.30 -10.98 -19.08
C LEU A 22 22.85 -10.54 -19.32
N GLN A 23 22.46 -9.37 -18.81
CA GLN A 23 21.12 -8.82 -19.04
C GLN A 23 20.88 -8.50 -20.51
N ASP A 24 21.86 -7.91 -21.18
CA ASP A 24 21.80 -7.60 -22.61
C ASP A 24 21.70 -8.88 -23.44
N GLN A 25 22.55 -9.87 -23.16
CA GLN A 25 22.51 -11.19 -23.79
C GLN A 25 21.17 -11.89 -23.57
N TYR A 26 20.64 -11.84 -22.35
CA TYR A 26 19.33 -12.42 -22.06
C TYR A 26 18.22 -11.78 -22.91
N LYS A 27 18.18 -10.45 -22.96
CA LYS A 27 17.17 -9.71 -23.71
C LYS A 27 17.29 -9.93 -25.23
N ASN A 28 18.50 -9.84 -25.77
CA ASN A 28 18.70 -9.75 -27.21
C ASN A 28 18.93 -11.12 -27.89
N HIS A 29 19.32 -12.15 -27.13
CA HIS A 29 19.74 -13.43 -27.71
C HIS A 29 19.15 -14.67 -27.03
N LEU A 30 18.90 -14.66 -25.71
CA LEU A 30 18.47 -15.87 -24.99
C LEU A 30 16.97 -15.95 -24.68
N SER A 31 16.26 -14.82 -24.78
CA SER A 31 14.84 -14.73 -24.49
C SER A 31 14.04 -14.41 -25.75
N ASP A 32 12.76 -14.74 -25.68
CA ASP A 32 11.80 -14.48 -26.77
C ASP A 32 11.41 -12.99 -26.86
N PHE A 33 12.17 -12.06 -26.25
CA PHE A 33 11.81 -10.64 -26.19
C PHE A 33 11.67 -10.02 -27.58
N HIS A 34 12.48 -10.44 -28.55
CA HIS A 34 12.40 -9.91 -29.92
C HIS A 34 11.22 -10.47 -30.72
N ASP A 35 10.82 -11.71 -30.43
CA ASP A 35 9.72 -12.42 -31.08
C ASP A 35 8.39 -12.29 -30.32
N TRP A 36 8.40 -11.59 -29.18
CA TRP A 36 7.21 -11.38 -28.36
C TRP A 36 6.17 -10.57 -29.13
N ASP A 37 5.04 -11.21 -29.40
CA ASP A 37 3.90 -10.69 -30.17
C ASP A 37 3.36 -9.35 -29.65
N GLN A 38 3.50 -9.09 -28.35
CA GLN A 38 3.04 -7.85 -27.72
C GLN A 38 4.09 -6.73 -27.70
N LYS A 39 5.34 -7.00 -28.09
CA LYS A 39 6.43 -6.01 -28.10
C LYS A 39 6.05 -4.67 -28.76
N PRO A 40 5.33 -4.62 -29.90
CA PRO A 40 5.00 -3.35 -30.56
C PRO A 40 4.13 -2.40 -29.73
N HIS A 41 3.37 -2.90 -28.75
CA HIS A 41 2.47 -2.11 -27.92
C HIS A 41 2.75 -2.25 -26.42
N ALA A 42 3.76 -3.04 -26.03
CA ALA A 42 4.07 -3.38 -24.64
C ALA A 42 4.38 -2.17 -23.76
N GLU A 43 4.81 -1.05 -24.34
CA GLU A 43 4.97 0.23 -23.64
C GLU A 43 3.65 0.75 -23.07
N TYR A 44 2.55 0.53 -23.79
CA TYR A 44 1.22 1.02 -23.43
C TYR A 44 0.39 -0.03 -22.74
N TRP A 45 0.43 -1.28 -23.21
CA TRP A 45 -0.32 -2.35 -22.57
C TRP A 45 0.20 -3.74 -22.90
N THR A 46 -0.03 -4.66 -21.98
CA THR A 46 0.20 -6.10 -22.14
C THR A 46 -0.99 -6.86 -21.57
N VAL A 47 -1.33 -8.01 -22.16
CA VAL A 47 -2.44 -8.87 -21.75
C VAL A 47 -2.04 -10.34 -21.87
N PHE A 48 -2.37 -11.11 -20.84
CA PHE A 48 -2.12 -12.54 -20.75
C PHE A 48 -3.44 -13.26 -20.43
N PRO A 49 -4.29 -13.54 -21.44
CA PRO A 49 -5.62 -14.12 -21.23
C PRO A 49 -5.60 -15.44 -20.46
N ASN A 50 -4.55 -16.24 -20.64
CA ASN A 50 -4.35 -17.53 -19.98
C ASN A 50 -4.16 -17.41 -18.46
N ASN A 51 -3.82 -16.22 -17.96
CA ASN A 51 -3.61 -15.97 -16.54
C ASN A 51 -4.92 -15.64 -15.79
N ILE A 52 -6.06 -15.52 -16.49
CA ILE A 52 -7.36 -15.28 -15.85
C ILE A 52 -7.68 -16.39 -14.84
N SER A 53 -8.12 -15.97 -13.66
CA SER A 53 -8.64 -16.86 -12.62
C SER A 53 -9.97 -16.34 -12.06
N PRO A 54 -10.68 -17.15 -11.23
CA PRO A 54 -11.94 -16.71 -10.63
C PRO A 54 -11.82 -15.47 -9.73
N GLN A 55 -10.62 -15.16 -9.22
CA GLN A 55 -10.36 -14.04 -8.32
C GLN A 55 -9.24 -13.17 -8.86
N LEU A 56 -9.56 -11.92 -9.20
CA LEU A 56 -8.60 -10.95 -9.69
C LEU A 56 -8.38 -9.82 -8.67
N GLY A 57 -7.23 -9.16 -8.77
CA GLY A 57 -6.95 -7.87 -8.16
C GLY A 57 -6.70 -6.83 -9.26
N ILE A 58 -7.19 -5.61 -9.08
CA ILE A 58 -6.88 -4.47 -9.94
C ILE A 58 -6.37 -3.36 -9.05
N ASP A 59 -5.17 -2.87 -9.33
CA ASP A 59 -4.53 -1.82 -8.54
C ASP A 59 -3.79 -0.84 -9.45
N GLU A 60 -3.58 0.37 -8.95
CA GLU A 60 -2.79 1.42 -9.59
C GLU A 60 -1.36 1.40 -9.01
N THR A 61 -0.36 1.45 -9.88
CA THR A 61 1.04 1.55 -9.47
C THR A 61 1.76 2.60 -10.32
N SER A 62 2.69 3.32 -9.70
CA SER A 62 3.60 4.21 -10.41
C SER A 62 4.99 3.58 -10.50
N PHE A 63 5.57 3.56 -11.70
CA PHE A 63 7.00 3.28 -11.84
C PHE A 63 7.83 4.56 -11.63
N SER A 64 9.16 4.42 -11.62
CA SER A 64 10.16 5.44 -11.23
C SER A 64 10.00 6.82 -11.87
N ASN A 65 9.29 6.92 -13.00
CA ASN A 65 9.15 8.14 -13.80
C ASN A 65 7.81 8.88 -13.57
N GLY A 66 7.03 8.48 -12.56
CA GLY A 66 5.75 9.13 -12.24
C GLY A 66 4.59 8.74 -13.14
N GLU A 67 4.80 7.85 -14.11
CA GLU A 67 3.75 7.28 -14.94
C GLU A 67 2.92 6.27 -14.13
N LEU A 68 1.61 6.43 -14.16
CA LEU A 68 0.66 5.51 -13.52
C LEU A 68 0.30 4.37 -14.46
N TYR A 69 0.19 3.18 -13.90
CA TYR A 69 -0.20 1.96 -14.57
C TYR A 69 -1.30 1.26 -13.80
N THR A 70 -2.27 0.71 -14.52
CA THR A 70 -3.27 -0.21 -13.99
C THR A 70 -2.76 -1.64 -14.16
N ILE A 71 -2.63 -2.36 -13.06
CA ILE A 71 -2.21 -3.77 -13.06
C ILE A 71 -3.40 -4.65 -12.72
N VAL A 72 -3.71 -5.59 -13.60
CA VAL A 72 -4.68 -6.66 -13.34
C VAL A 72 -3.90 -7.92 -13.00
N SER A 73 -4.14 -8.44 -11.80
CA SER A 73 -3.44 -9.59 -11.24
C SER A 73 -4.40 -10.73 -10.91
N SER A 74 -3.92 -11.96 -11.08
CA SER A 74 -4.59 -13.20 -10.72
C SER A 74 -4.20 -13.60 -9.30
N LYS A 75 -5.19 -13.79 -8.43
CA LYS A 75 -4.93 -14.19 -7.04
C LYS A 75 -4.55 -15.67 -6.89
N ALA A 76 -4.82 -16.49 -7.91
CA ALA A 76 -4.51 -17.92 -7.89
C ALA A 76 -3.01 -18.21 -7.76
N CYS A 77 -2.17 -17.36 -8.37
CA CYS A 77 -0.73 -17.57 -8.44
C CYS A 77 0.07 -16.98 -7.27
N LYS A 78 -0.59 -16.26 -6.34
CA LYS A 78 0.03 -15.68 -5.12
C LYS A 78 1.31 -14.87 -5.40
N GLY A 79 1.33 -14.07 -6.47
CA GLY A 79 2.49 -13.25 -6.84
C GLY A 79 3.58 -13.96 -7.63
N LYS A 80 3.40 -15.25 -7.97
CA LYS A 80 4.35 -16.03 -8.80
C LYS A 80 4.02 -15.93 -10.29
N LYS A 81 4.72 -16.71 -11.12
CA LYS A 81 4.44 -16.85 -12.56
C LYS A 81 2.94 -17.10 -12.80
N GLY A 82 2.37 -16.38 -13.76
CA GLY A 82 0.93 -16.40 -14.05
C GLY A 82 0.09 -15.39 -13.26
N THR A 83 0.71 -14.54 -12.44
CA THR A 83 -0.03 -13.50 -11.71
C THR A 83 -0.49 -12.36 -12.61
N ILE A 84 0.33 -11.83 -13.52
CA ILE A 84 -0.07 -10.67 -14.32
C ILE A 84 -1.04 -11.08 -15.42
N VAL A 85 -2.27 -10.56 -15.38
CA VAL A 85 -3.30 -10.73 -16.42
C VAL A 85 -3.24 -9.60 -17.42
N ALA A 86 -3.01 -8.36 -16.95
CA ALA A 86 -2.78 -7.22 -17.81
C ALA A 86 -1.95 -6.16 -17.09
N ALA A 87 -1.16 -5.40 -17.83
CA ALA A 87 -0.57 -4.14 -17.39
C ALA A 87 -0.93 -3.07 -18.41
N ILE A 88 -1.42 -1.92 -17.96
CA ILE A 88 -2.02 -0.89 -18.82
C ILE A 88 -1.48 0.46 -18.38
N LYS A 89 -0.92 1.24 -19.29
CA LYS A 89 -0.43 2.60 -19.05
C LYS A 89 -1.64 3.54 -18.88
N GLY A 90 -1.68 4.23 -17.76
CA GLY A 90 -2.77 5.11 -17.35
C GLY A 90 -3.84 4.46 -16.48
N THR A 91 -4.78 5.29 -16.02
CA THR A 91 -5.86 4.94 -15.08
C THR A 91 -7.24 5.32 -15.60
N ARG A 92 -7.33 5.81 -16.85
CA ARG A 92 -8.58 6.20 -17.47
C ARG A 92 -9.42 4.96 -17.78
N ALA A 93 -10.67 4.98 -17.35
CA ALA A 93 -11.56 3.81 -17.42
C ALA A 93 -11.75 3.30 -18.85
N GLU A 94 -11.82 4.19 -19.84
CA GLU A 94 -12.00 3.87 -21.26
C GLU A 94 -10.82 3.09 -21.82
N ASP A 95 -9.58 3.47 -21.46
CA ASP A 95 -8.36 2.78 -21.91
C ASP A 95 -8.27 1.39 -21.28
N ILE A 96 -8.59 1.30 -19.99
CA ILE A 96 -8.63 0.02 -19.27
C ILE A 96 -9.66 -0.91 -19.92
N ILE A 97 -10.86 -0.40 -20.25
CA ILE A 97 -11.91 -1.18 -20.92
C ILE A 97 -11.42 -1.68 -22.28
N ALA A 98 -10.84 -0.79 -23.10
CA ALA A 98 -10.38 -1.13 -24.44
C ALA A 98 -9.34 -2.27 -24.43
N VAL A 99 -8.43 -2.26 -23.44
CA VAL A 99 -7.44 -3.34 -23.30
C VAL A 99 -8.07 -4.62 -22.75
N LEU A 100 -8.89 -4.54 -21.71
CA LEU A 100 -9.50 -5.73 -21.10
C LEU A 100 -10.51 -6.42 -22.02
N GLU A 101 -11.17 -5.69 -22.92
CA GLU A 101 -12.08 -6.29 -23.91
C GLU A 101 -11.37 -7.15 -24.95
N ARG A 102 -10.05 -7.02 -25.12
CA ARG A 102 -9.22 -7.94 -25.92
C ARG A 102 -9.19 -9.35 -25.33
N ILE A 103 -9.50 -9.51 -24.05
CA ILE A 103 -9.63 -10.83 -23.43
C ILE A 103 -10.98 -11.44 -23.86
N PRO A 104 -11.00 -12.68 -24.38
CA PRO A 104 -12.23 -13.34 -24.81
C PRO A 104 -13.33 -13.30 -23.74
N LEU A 105 -14.55 -12.95 -24.15
CA LEU A 105 -15.70 -12.82 -23.25
C LEU A 105 -15.92 -14.07 -22.40
N ARG A 106 -15.72 -15.26 -22.99
CA ARG A 106 -15.80 -16.55 -22.30
C ARG A 106 -14.87 -16.63 -21.08
N LEU A 107 -13.66 -16.09 -21.18
CA LEU A 107 -12.70 -16.07 -20.06
C LEU A 107 -13.09 -15.01 -19.03
N ARG A 108 -13.47 -13.81 -19.47
CA ARG A 108 -13.94 -12.73 -18.58
C ARG A 108 -15.15 -13.15 -17.73
N ASN A 109 -16.06 -13.94 -18.29
CA ASN A 109 -17.22 -14.46 -17.57
C ASN A 109 -16.89 -15.52 -16.50
N LYS A 110 -15.67 -16.07 -16.47
CA LYS A 110 -15.20 -16.98 -15.41
C LYS A 110 -14.87 -16.25 -14.11
N VAL A 111 -14.57 -14.96 -14.19
CA VAL A 111 -14.21 -14.15 -13.03
C VAL A 111 -15.43 -14.01 -12.10
N LYS A 112 -15.23 -14.33 -10.82
CA LYS A 112 -16.26 -14.33 -9.76
C LYS A 112 -16.06 -13.18 -8.78
N GLU A 113 -14.83 -12.72 -8.61
CA GLU A 113 -14.49 -11.63 -7.72
C GLU A 113 -13.37 -10.78 -8.33
N VAL A 114 -13.52 -9.47 -8.22
CA VAL A 114 -12.44 -8.51 -8.48
C VAL A 114 -12.26 -7.65 -7.25
N THR A 115 -11.08 -7.74 -6.64
CA THR A 115 -10.64 -6.82 -5.60
C THR A 115 -10.03 -5.58 -6.23
N MET A 116 -10.41 -4.41 -5.74
CA MET A 116 -9.89 -3.13 -6.23
C MET A 116 -9.69 -2.15 -5.08
N ASP A 117 -9.02 -1.06 -5.39
CA ASP A 117 -9.00 0.14 -4.57
C ASP A 117 -10.39 0.80 -4.46
N MET A 118 -10.45 1.95 -3.79
CA MET A 118 -11.69 2.73 -3.65
C MET A 118 -11.89 3.72 -4.82
N ALA A 119 -11.13 3.61 -5.91
CA ALA A 119 -11.13 4.60 -6.97
C ALA A 119 -12.33 4.40 -7.95
N PRO A 120 -13.11 5.45 -8.28
CA PRO A 120 -14.32 5.32 -9.11
C PRO A 120 -14.09 4.85 -10.55
N ASN A 121 -12.94 5.20 -11.14
CA ASN A 121 -12.49 4.81 -12.47
C ASN A 121 -12.43 3.27 -12.63
N MET A 122 -11.84 2.57 -11.65
CA MET A 122 -11.72 1.10 -11.65
C MET A 122 -13.08 0.42 -11.63
N ALA A 123 -14.02 0.97 -10.85
CA ALA A 123 -15.36 0.41 -10.72
C ALA A 123 -16.17 0.46 -12.03
N LYS A 124 -15.89 1.43 -12.93
CA LYS A 124 -16.51 1.48 -14.27
C LYS A 124 -15.96 0.38 -15.17
N ALA A 125 -14.63 0.24 -15.24
CA ALA A 125 -13.99 -0.78 -16.06
C ALA A 125 -14.39 -2.20 -15.65
N ILE A 126 -14.40 -2.49 -14.35
CA ILE A 126 -14.76 -3.82 -13.83
C ILE A 126 -16.21 -4.19 -14.18
N ARG A 127 -17.16 -3.27 -14.03
CA ARG A 127 -18.57 -3.51 -14.38
C ARG A 127 -18.75 -3.85 -15.85
N ARG A 128 -17.97 -3.21 -16.72
CA ARG A 128 -18.02 -3.44 -18.17
C ARG A 128 -17.35 -4.76 -18.55
N CYS A 129 -16.14 -5.01 -18.05
CA CYS A 129 -15.31 -6.12 -18.50
C CYS A 129 -15.63 -7.44 -17.80
N PHE A 130 -15.99 -7.42 -16.51
CA PHE A 130 -16.21 -8.60 -15.66
C PHE A 130 -17.62 -8.63 -15.07
N ARG A 131 -18.64 -8.70 -15.94
CA ARG A 131 -20.07 -8.54 -15.58
C ARG A 131 -20.58 -9.49 -14.48
N ASN A 132 -19.99 -10.68 -14.38
CA ASN A 132 -20.39 -11.71 -13.39
C ASN A 132 -19.62 -11.63 -12.07
N ALA A 133 -18.66 -10.71 -11.97
CA ALA A 133 -17.78 -10.63 -10.81
C ALA A 133 -18.36 -9.73 -9.71
N ARG A 134 -18.23 -10.18 -8.46
CA ARG A 134 -18.44 -9.34 -7.29
C ARG A 134 -17.27 -8.38 -7.13
N ARG A 135 -17.58 -7.13 -6.87
CA ARG A 135 -16.60 -6.08 -6.59
C ARG A 135 -16.32 -6.06 -5.10
N VAL A 136 -15.06 -6.16 -4.73
CA VAL A 136 -14.60 -6.15 -3.33
C VAL A 136 -13.59 -5.03 -3.18
N ILE A 137 -13.75 -4.19 -2.16
CA ILE A 137 -12.76 -3.18 -1.82
C ILE A 137 -11.62 -3.86 -1.06
N ASP A 138 -10.38 -3.58 -1.43
CA ASP A 138 -9.24 -4.06 -0.67
C ASP A 138 -9.23 -3.45 0.73
N ARG A 139 -9.19 -4.34 1.74
CA ARG A 139 -9.08 -3.97 3.15
C ARG A 139 -7.86 -3.11 3.44
N PHE A 140 -6.76 -3.24 2.68
CA PHE A 140 -5.55 -2.45 2.90
C PHE A 140 -5.81 -0.96 2.64
N HIS A 141 -6.57 -0.59 1.62
CA HIS A 141 -6.92 0.81 1.37
C HIS A 141 -7.84 1.37 2.45
N VAL A 142 -8.81 0.57 2.92
CA VAL A 142 -9.71 0.99 4.03
C VAL A 142 -8.91 1.21 5.32
N GLN A 143 -8.00 0.29 5.64
CA GLN A 143 -7.14 0.38 6.82
C GLN A 143 -6.17 1.57 6.74
N LYS A 144 -5.65 1.85 5.54
CA LYS A 144 -4.76 2.99 5.28
C LYS A 144 -5.44 4.31 5.65
N LEU A 145 -6.71 4.50 5.25
CA LEU A 145 -7.48 5.71 5.60
C LEU A 145 -7.55 5.93 7.12
N ALA A 146 -7.81 4.88 7.90
CA ALA A 146 -7.86 4.99 9.35
C ALA A 146 -6.50 5.38 9.95
N TYR A 147 -5.41 4.79 9.46
CA TYR A 147 -4.08 5.15 9.95
C TYR A 147 -3.63 6.53 9.47
N ASP A 148 -4.00 6.97 8.27
CA ASP A 148 -3.70 8.31 7.77
C ASP A 148 -4.36 9.36 8.68
N ALA A 149 -5.61 9.15 9.12
CA ALA A 149 -6.26 10.01 10.10
C ALA A 149 -5.51 10.07 11.45
N VAL A 150 -4.97 8.94 11.94
CA VAL A 150 -4.10 8.92 13.14
C VAL A 150 -2.84 9.75 12.92
N GLN A 151 -2.24 9.67 11.73
CA GLN A 151 -1.04 10.45 11.39
C GLN A 151 -1.35 11.94 11.24
N GLU A 152 -2.48 12.32 10.65
CA GLU A 152 -2.92 13.71 10.56
C GLU A 152 -3.07 14.31 11.97
N LEU A 153 -3.70 13.59 12.89
CA LEU A 153 -3.82 14.02 14.28
C LEU A 153 -2.45 14.19 14.96
N ARG A 154 -1.54 13.21 14.77
CA ARG A 154 -0.16 13.31 15.28
C ARG A 154 0.58 14.52 14.69
N ILE A 155 0.43 14.78 13.39
CA ILE A 155 1.04 15.92 12.71
C ILE A 155 0.50 17.23 13.28
N ARG A 156 -0.82 17.32 13.49
CA ARG A 156 -1.47 18.47 14.13
C ARG A 156 -0.90 18.73 15.53
N TYR A 157 -0.79 17.71 16.37
CA TYR A 157 -0.16 17.86 17.69
C TYR A 157 1.30 18.31 17.58
N ARG A 158 2.04 17.81 16.59
CA ARG A 158 3.44 18.20 16.41
C ARG A 158 3.56 19.68 16.05
N TRP A 159 2.66 20.20 15.21
CA TRP A 159 2.61 21.63 14.90
C TRP A 159 2.29 22.47 16.13
N GLN A 160 1.35 22.05 16.97
CA GLN A 160 1.02 22.76 18.22
C GLN A 160 2.22 22.82 19.18
N VAL A 161 2.91 21.70 19.37
CA VAL A 161 4.12 21.63 20.20
C VAL A 161 5.23 22.54 19.67
N LEU A 162 5.42 22.60 18.35
CA LEU A 162 6.44 23.45 17.74
C LEU A 162 6.09 24.94 17.91
N ASP A 163 4.81 25.31 17.81
CA ASP A 163 4.36 26.68 18.02
C ASP A 163 4.54 27.13 19.48
N GLU A 164 4.15 26.28 20.44
CA GLU A 164 4.37 26.53 21.86
C GLU A 164 5.84 26.63 22.22
N GLU A 165 6.68 25.74 21.69
CA GLU A 165 8.13 25.79 21.86
C GLU A 165 8.70 27.10 21.31
N SER A 166 8.25 27.52 20.12
CA SER A 166 8.70 28.78 19.50
C SER A 166 8.34 29.99 20.37
N LYS A 167 7.14 30.00 20.98
CA LYS A 167 6.72 31.04 21.95
C LYS A 167 7.60 31.04 23.21
N LYS A 168 7.93 29.86 23.74
CA LYS A 168 8.80 29.72 24.92
C LYS A 168 10.23 30.20 24.61
N ILE A 169 10.78 29.85 23.44
CA ILE A 169 12.08 30.33 22.98
C ILE A 169 12.10 31.86 22.84
N ALA A 170 11.05 32.44 22.23
CA ALA A 170 10.95 33.89 22.09
C ALA A 170 10.90 34.59 23.45
N ARG A 171 10.15 34.05 24.42
CA ARG A 171 10.08 34.58 25.79
C ARG A 171 11.42 34.47 26.52
N ALA A 172 12.10 33.32 26.41
CA ALA A 172 13.41 33.10 27.01
C ALA A 172 14.45 34.10 26.48
N ARG A 173 14.49 34.28 25.15
CA ARG A 173 15.34 35.29 24.49
C ARG A 173 15.05 36.70 24.98
N LYS A 174 13.77 37.08 25.12
CA LYS A 174 13.37 38.40 25.61
C LYS A 174 13.83 38.64 27.06
N ASN A 175 13.89 37.58 27.86
CA ASN A 175 14.33 37.62 29.26
C ASN A 175 15.84 37.39 29.43
N GLY A 176 16.62 37.26 28.34
CA GLY A 176 18.06 37.03 28.39
C GLY A 176 18.48 35.65 28.93
N VAL A 177 17.54 34.69 29.02
CA VAL A 177 17.81 33.34 29.53
C VAL A 177 17.81 32.30 28.39
N PRO A 178 18.66 31.27 28.45
CA PRO A 178 18.61 30.18 27.48
C PRO A 178 17.32 29.37 27.65
N TYR A 179 16.77 28.88 26.54
CA TYR A 179 15.62 27.98 26.56
C TYR A 179 16.08 26.54 26.75
N ASP A 180 15.58 25.89 27.79
CA ASP A 180 15.81 24.47 28.08
C ASP A 180 14.52 23.66 27.84
N PRO A 181 14.50 22.71 26.88
CA PRO A 181 13.31 21.92 26.58
C PRO A 181 13.09 20.79 27.61
N GLU A 182 11.83 20.45 27.88
CA GLU A 182 11.49 19.23 28.63
C GLU A 182 12.03 17.99 27.88
N VAL A 183 12.87 17.21 28.57
CA VAL A 183 13.37 15.91 28.12
C VAL A 183 12.64 14.81 28.88
N LEU A 184 12.05 13.88 28.15
CA LEU A 184 11.29 12.77 28.70
C LEU A 184 12.20 11.61 29.15
N PRO A 185 11.69 10.65 29.94
CA PRO A 185 12.48 9.50 30.41
C PRO A 185 13.14 8.67 29.31
N ASN A 186 12.58 8.71 28.09
CA ASN A 186 13.13 8.04 26.92
C ASN A 186 14.15 8.88 26.12
N GLY A 187 14.53 10.06 26.62
CA GLY A 187 15.45 11.00 25.99
C GLY A 187 14.85 11.83 24.84
N ASP A 188 13.55 11.71 24.56
CA ASP A 188 12.87 12.51 23.55
C ASP A 188 12.37 13.84 24.16
N THR A 189 12.48 14.93 23.42
CA THR A 189 11.62 16.12 23.62
C THR A 189 10.20 15.85 23.11
N LEU A 190 9.21 16.66 23.49
CA LEU A 190 7.82 16.48 23.04
C LEU A 190 7.68 16.43 21.49
N LYS A 191 8.42 17.26 20.75
CA LYS A 191 8.40 17.26 19.27
C LYS A 191 9.06 16.00 18.68
N GLN A 192 10.11 15.50 19.34
CA GLN A 192 10.80 14.26 18.93
C GLN A 192 9.93 13.05 19.22
N LEU A 193 9.23 13.04 20.36
CA LEU A 193 8.26 12.00 20.72
C LEU A 193 7.21 11.84 19.62
N LEU A 194 6.60 12.95 19.18
CA LEU A 194 5.62 12.93 18.10
C LEU A 194 6.23 12.52 16.76
N ALA A 195 7.44 13.00 16.42
CA ALA A 195 8.11 12.65 15.17
C ALA A 195 8.48 11.16 15.09
N ARG A 196 9.10 10.63 16.15
CA ARG A 196 9.61 9.25 16.24
C ARG A 196 8.52 8.22 16.48
N SER A 197 7.32 8.64 16.87
CA SER A 197 6.16 7.75 17.04
C SER A 197 5.42 7.40 15.75
N ARG A 198 5.81 7.93 14.58
CA ARG A 198 5.15 7.63 13.29
C ARG A 198 4.94 6.13 13.08
N TYR A 199 6.00 5.33 13.19
CA TYR A 199 5.97 3.91 12.86
C TYR A 199 5.21 3.04 13.87
N LEU A 200 5.26 3.36 15.17
CA LEU A 200 4.53 2.58 16.17
C LEU A 200 3.02 2.73 16.00
N LEU A 201 2.57 3.92 15.55
CA LEU A 201 1.15 4.22 15.32
C LEU A 201 0.56 3.49 14.08
N PHE A 202 1.40 2.91 13.22
CA PHE A 202 0.95 2.03 12.12
C PHE A 202 0.94 0.54 12.50
N LYS A 203 1.35 0.19 13.73
CA LYS A 203 1.52 -1.18 14.17
C LYS A 203 0.52 -1.55 15.25
N HIS A 204 0.10 -2.80 15.20
CA HIS A 204 -0.63 -3.44 16.29
C HIS A 204 0.25 -3.49 17.56
N PRO A 205 -0.28 -3.19 18.76
CA PRO A 205 0.50 -3.18 20.01
C PRO A 205 1.29 -4.47 20.30
N THR A 206 0.76 -5.62 19.89
CA THR A 206 1.44 -6.93 20.02
C THR A 206 2.74 -7.04 19.22
N ARG A 207 3.00 -6.12 18.28
CA ARG A 207 4.21 -6.08 17.45
C ARG A 207 5.17 -4.96 17.86
N TRP A 208 4.91 -4.27 18.97
CA TRP A 208 5.81 -3.24 19.46
C TRP A 208 7.02 -3.84 20.15
N THR A 209 8.19 -3.24 19.88
CA THR A 209 9.40 -3.44 20.70
C THR A 209 9.21 -2.81 22.08
N GLU A 210 10.02 -3.18 23.07
CA GLU A 210 9.97 -2.56 24.41
C GLU A 210 10.17 -1.03 24.34
N SER A 211 11.12 -0.58 23.51
CA SER A 211 11.32 0.86 23.25
C SER A 211 10.09 1.55 22.62
N GLN A 212 9.30 0.84 21.82
CA GLN A 212 8.06 1.36 21.24
C GLN A 212 6.93 1.39 22.27
N LYS A 213 6.83 0.38 23.16
CA LYS A 213 5.85 0.35 24.25
C LYS A 213 6.09 1.53 25.21
N HIS A 214 7.32 1.70 25.67
CA HIS A 214 7.67 2.81 26.56
C HIS A 214 7.39 4.18 25.90
N ARG A 215 7.71 4.32 24.60
CA ARG A 215 7.37 5.54 23.85
C ARG A 215 5.85 5.75 23.75
N ALA A 216 5.10 4.67 23.50
CA ALA A 216 3.64 4.72 23.39
C ALA A 216 2.99 5.14 24.71
N GLU A 217 3.50 4.66 25.86
CA GLU A 217 3.05 5.08 27.19
C GLU A 217 3.21 6.59 27.38
N LEU A 218 4.40 7.12 27.12
CA LEU A 218 4.69 8.55 27.23
C LEU A 218 3.83 9.39 26.27
N LEU A 219 3.61 8.89 25.05
CA LEU A 219 2.80 9.51 24.02
C LEU A 219 1.33 9.56 24.42
N PHE A 220 0.75 8.43 24.79
CA PHE A 220 -0.68 8.34 25.05
C PHE A 220 -1.10 8.95 26.37
N LEU A 221 -0.19 9.02 27.35
CA LEU A 221 -0.40 9.79 28.58
C LEU A 221 -0.61 11.29 28.27
N ARG A 222 0.15 11.83 27.32
CA ARG A 222 0.12 13.26 26.94
C ARG A 222 -0.93 13.57 25.87
N PHE A 223 -1.20 12.62 24.97
CA PHE A 223 -2.12 12.78 23.85
C PHE A 223 -3.21 11.70 23.86
N PRO A 224 -4.17 11.77 24.79
CA PRO A 224 -5.20 10.73 24.97
C PRO A 224 -6.11 10.57 23.74
N LEU A 225 -6.40 11.66 23.02
CA LEU A 225 -7.15 11.57 21.76
C LEU A 225 -6.38 10.81 20.67
N LEU A 226 -5.05 10.93 20.65
CA LEU A 226 -4.21 10.16 19.73
C LEU A 226 -4.24 8.66 20.07
N LYS A 227 -4.32 8.31 21.36
CA LYS A 227 -4.58 6.94 21.81
C LYS A 227 -5.93 6.45 21.29
N LYS A 228 -7.00 7.22 21.49
CA LYS A 228 -8.35 6.86 20.98
C LYS A 228 -8.32 6.62 19.47
N ALA A 229 -7.70 7.52 18.71
CA ALA A 229 -7.58 7.38 17.25
C ALA A 229 -6.78 6.13 16.86
N HIS A 230 -5.66 5.85 17.55
CA HIS A 230 -4.86 4.65 17.32
C HIS A 230 -5.67 3.38 17.62
N ASP A 231 -6.35 3.32 18.75
CA ASP A 231 -7.19 2.20 19.17
C ASP A 231 -8.32 1.93 18.16
N LEU A 232 -8.94 2.97 17.61
CA LEU A 232 -9.93 2.84 16.52
C LEU A 232 -9.30 2.22 15.27
N GLY A 233 -8.11 2.67 14.86
CA GLY A 233 -7.38 2.08 13.74
C GLY A 233 -7.06 0.61 13.97
N ILE A 234 -6.62 0.24 15.17
CA ILE A 234 -6.34 -1.16 15.55
C ILE A 234 -7.61 -2.01 15.50
N THR A 235 -8.70 -1.50 16.07
CA THR A 235 -9.98 -2.23 16.14
C THR A 235 -10.53 -2.52 14.74
N LEU A 236 -10.42 -1.57 13.82
CA LEU A 236 -10.79 -1.77 12.42
C LEU A 236 -10.00 -2.93 11.78
N GLY A 237 -8.68 -2.96 12.00
CA GLY A 237 -7.82 -4.03 11.49
C GLY A 237 -8.14 -5.39 12.10
N ASP A 238 -8.49 -5.40 13.38
CA ASP A 238 -8.94 -6.59 14.09
C ASP A 238 -10.23 -7.16 13.52
N ILE A 239 -11.20 -6.31 13.16
CA ILE A 239 -12.43 -6.75 12.50
C ILE A 239 -12.10 -7.48 11.20
N PHE A 240 -11.25 -6.89 10.35
CA PHE A 240 -10.85 -7.49 9.07
C PHE A 240 -10.02 -8.79 9.21
N ASN A 241 -9.27 -8.95 10.29
CA ASN A 241 -8.41 -10.12 10.49
C ASN A 241 -9.11 -11.28 11.20
N LYS A 242 -10.00 -10.97 12.16
CA LYS A 242 -10.62 -11.98 13.04
C LYS A 242 -11.99 -12.44 12.53
N CYS A 243 -12.73 -11.60 11.80
CA CYS A 243 -14.09 -11.93 11.37
C CYS A 243 -14.08 -12.70 10.05
N LYS A 244 -14.68 -13.90 10.06
CA LYS A 244 -14.85 -14.74 8.86
C LYS A 244 -16.28 -14.69 8.30
N ASP A 245 -17.26 -14.30 9.13
CA ASP A 245 -18.65 -14.15 8.72
C ASP A 245 -18.99 -12.70 8.37
N LYS A 246 -19.68 -12.51 7.24
CA LYS A 246 -20.01 -11.19 6.71
C LYS A 246 -21.02 -10.44 7.59
N LYS A 247 -22.01 -11.13 8.17
CA LYS A 247 -23.05 -10.49 9.02
C LYS A 247 -22.43 -10.03 10.33
N VAL A 248 -21.61 -10.88 10.96
CA VAL A 248 -20.88 -10.54 12.19
C VAL A 248 -19.92 -9.37 11.94
N ALA A 249 -19.18 -9.39 10.81
CA ALA A 249 -18.30 -8.29 10.45
C ALA A 249 -19.06 -6.97 10.28
N PHE A 250 -20.23 -7.00 9.62
CA PHE A 250 -21.07 -5.83 9.45
C PHE A 250 -21.52 -5.24 10.78
N THR A 251 -22.03 -6.05 11.71
CA THR A 251 -22.43 -5.60 13.05
C THR A 251 -21.26 -4.95 13.80
N LYS A 252 -20.07 -5.54 13.75
CA LYS A 252 -18.88 -4.99 14.41
C LYS A 252 -18.42 -3.67 13.78
N LEU A 253 -18.50 -3.54 12.46
CA LEU A 253 -18.21 -2.28 11.76
C LEU A 253 -19.20 -1.18 12.17
N THR A 254 -20.49 -1.50 12.30
CA THR A 254 -21.50 -0.54 12.79
C THR A 254 -21.20 -0.08 14.21
N LEU A 255 -20.82 -1.00 15.10
CA LEU A 255 -20.41 -0.64 16.46
C LEU A 255 -19.16 0.26 16.45
N TRP A 256 -18.15 -0.10 15.67
CA TRP A 256 -16.91 0.67 15.52
C TRP A 256 -17.16 2.09 14.99
N HIS A 257 -18.06 2.26 14.02
CA HIS A 257 -18.42 3.56 13.47
C HIS A 257 -19.04 4.51 14.52
N ASN A 258 -19.68 3.95 15.55
CA ASN A 258 -20.40 4.72 16.58
C ASN A 258 -19.55 4.98 17.85
N CYS A 259 -18.25 4.66 17.85
CA CYS A 259 -17.34 4.80 19.00
C CYS A 259 -16.66 6.19 19.12
#